data_AF-A0A928SY89-F1
#
_entry.id   AF-A0A928SY89-F1
#
_cell.length_a   1.000
_cell.length_b   1.000
_cell.length_c   1.000
_cell.angle_alpha   90.00
_cell.angle_beta   90.00
_cell.angle_gamma   90.00
#
_symmetry.space_group_name_H-M   'P 1'
#
loop_
_entity.id
_entity.type
_entity.pdbx_description
1 polymer ?
#
loop_
_entity_poly.entity_id
_entity_poly.type
_entity_poly.pdbx_seq_one_letter_code
_entity_poly.pdbx_strand_id
1 'polypeptide(L)'
;MRHAIHGFVCLGFVTLGACAQAQDVGGGAGAGAFTSIGGSGSGGSSSGSGGFSGGESGAAGSTSSGGSAGLAGAAGGSSDGGAPGSGGLGNGASGGSTAGGGSTSSGGASSGGSTSSGGASSGGASSGGSTSSGGASSGGSGGAAPKSDCCTGTPFAAGCTNTTVQACVCAQDPYCCQVEWDATCAGETLLLKCGTCPTPADCCAGTKCNSDAVVECVGDTDSACYGTWSASCASKISSLGCGTCGSTPPPTAVVWINELHYDDASTDAGEGVEVAGSAGADLTGWTLVFYNGAPGQLKQYMSKTLSGTIPNQKNGFGTVWTAATNIQNGGADGAPEPDGVALVDKAGKVVQFLSYEGKFTPTDGPASGTASVDIGKSELSTTPDGQSLQLTGTGKKYSDFTWTGPVAATPGQPNAGQSF
;
A
#
# COMPACT_ATOMS: atom_id res chain seq x y z
N MET A 1 -42.16 -26.69 22.38
CA MET A 1 -42.61 -27.34 23.64
C MET A 1 -41.58 -27.06 24.71
N ARG A 2 -41.96 -26.86 25.98
CA ARG A 2 -40.99 -26.54 27.06
C ARG A 2 -40.31 -27.82 27.55
N HIS A 3 -39.00 -27.79 27.77
CA HIS A 3 -38.31 -28.70 28.69
C HIS A 3 -37.36 -27.90 29.57
N ALA A 4 -37.38 -28.20 30.87
CA ALA A 4 -36.52 -27.63 31.89
C ALA A 4 -35.95 -28.80 32.71
N ILE A 5 -34.69 -28.70 33.14
CA ILE A 5 -34.08 -29.65 34.08
C ILE A 5 -33.34 -28.84 35.15
N HIS A 6 -33.47 -29.27 36.41
CA HIS A 6 -32.91 -28.66 37.61
C HIS A 6 -31.73 -29.47 38.17
N GLY A 7 -30.86 -28.79 38.94
CA GLY A 7 -29.99 -29.42 39.96
C GLY A 7 -28.61 -29.87 39.46
N PHE A 8 -27.58 -29.99 40.31
CA PHE A 8 -27.55 -29.87 41.78
C PHE A 8 -26.19 -29.35 42.30
N VAL A 9 -26.13 -29.03 43.60
CA VAL A 9 -25.01 -28.41 44.33
C VAL A 9 -23.92 -29.43 44.72
N CYS A 10 -22.66 -28.98 44.80
CA CYS A 10 -21.68 -29.54 45.76
C CYS A 10 -20.86 -28.44 46.45
N LEU A 11 -20.95 -28.41 47.77
CA LEU A 11 -20.14 -27.63 48.72
C LEU A 11 -19.30 -28.64 49.51
N GLY A 12 -18.00 -28.42 49.66
CA GLY A 12 -17.12 -29.36 50.37
C GLY A 12 -15.73 -28.78 50.68
N PHE A 13 -15.54 -28.36 51.92
CA PHE A 13 -14.25 -27.96 52.49
C PHE A 13 -13.32 -29.17 52.71
N VAL A 14 -12.01 -28.92 52.85
CA VAL A 14 -11.17 -29.19 54.06
C VAL A 14 -9.66 -29.19 53.71
N THR A 15 -8.95 -28.18 54.24
CA THR A 15 -7.56 -28.10 54.79
C THR A 15 -6.42 -29.04 54.30
N LEU A 16 -5.10 -28.75 54.39
CA LEU A 16 -4.36 -27.99 55.42
C LEU A 16 -2.87 -27.77 55.00
N GLY A 17 -2.28 -26.61 55.38
CA GLY A 17 -0.81 -26.45 55.60
C GLY A 17 0.08 -26.11 54.38
N ALA A 18 1.23 -25.42 54.54
CA ALA A 18 1.76 -24.70 55.70
C ALA A 18 2.83 -23.66 55.29
N CYS A 19 3.15 -22.77 56.24
CA CYS A 19 4.07 -21.62 56.19
C CYS A 19 5.43 -21.78 55.48
N ALA A 20 5.89 -20.68 54.89
CA ALA A 20 7.30 -20.27 54.90
C ALA A 20 7.39 -18.80 55.38
N GLN A 21 8.39 -18.47 56.21
CA GLN A 21 8.42 -17.23 56.98
C GLN A 21 9.10 -16.06 56.24
N ALA A 22 8.72 -14.85 56.63
CA ALA A 22 9.58 -13.67 56.49
C ALA A 22 10.75 -13.73 57.48
N GLN A 23 11.92 -13.24 57.08
CA GLN A 23 12.93 -12.76 58.02
C GLN A 23 13.32 -11.32 57.66
N ASP A 24 13.43 -10.53 58.72
CA ASP A 24 13.77 -9.11 58.72
C ASP A 24 15.25 -8.95 59.10
N VAL A 25 15.96 -8.06 58.41
CA VAL A 25 17.29 -7.55 58.78
C VAL A 25 17.43 -6.15 58.19
N GLY A 26 17.25 -5.12 59.03
CA GLY A 26 17.30 -3.73 58.63
C GLY A 26 18.62 -3.01 58.93
N GLY A 27 18.56 -1.67 58.92
CA GLY A 27 19.56 -0.78 59.52
C GLY A 27 20.63 -0.25 58.56
N GLY A 28 20.54 1.04 58.23
CA GLY A 28 21.54 1.70 57.37
C GLY A 28 21.23 3.16 57.05
N ALA A 29 21.08 4.02 58.05
CA ALA A 29 20.93 5.45 57.83
C ALA A 29 22.28 6.11 57.48
N GLY A 30 22.31 6.95 56.46
CA GLY A 30 23.50 7.71 56.04
C GLY A 30 23.11 9.02 55.37
N ALA A 31 23.04 10.10 56.14
CA ALA A 31 22.80 11.44 55.63
C ALA A 31 24.13 12.10 55.18
N GLY A 32 24.11 12.81 54.05
CA GLY A 32 25.22 13.63 53.55
C GLY A 32 24.70 14.97 53.04
N ALA A 33 25.33 16.07 53.47
CA ALA A 33 24.96 17.45 53.14
C ALA A 33 24.99 17.70 51.61
N PHE A 34 24.12 18.51 51.00
CA PHE A 34 23.76 19.91 51.28
C PHE A 34 24.95 20.88 51.21
N THR A 35 25.31 21.29 49.99
CA THR A 35 26.16 22.47 49.77
C THR A 35 25.36 23.49 48.97
N SER A 36 24.94 24.56 49.63
CA SER A 36 24.35 25.73 48.99
C SER A 36 25.46 26.67 48.54
N ILE A 37 25.41 27.15 47.30
CA ILE A 37 26.11 28.37 46.88
C ILE A 37 25.05 29.30 46.31
N GLY A 38 24.77 30.38 47.03
CA GLY A 38 23.89 31.45 46.57
C GLY A 38 24.63 32.40 45.63
N GLY A 39 23.96 32.83 44.57
CA GLY A 39 24.44 33.85 43.63
C GLY A 39 23.29 34.72 43.15
N SER A 40 22.95 35.76 43.91
CA SER A 40 21.96 36.75 43.51
C SER A 40 22.57 37.72 42.48
N GLY A 41 21.94 37.86 41.32
CA GLY A 41 22.34 38.79 40.26
C GLY A 41 21.12 39.38 39.58
N SER A 42 20.86 40.67 39.82
CA SER A 42 19.62 41.37 39.46
C SER A 42 19.71 42.15 38.15
N GLY A 43 18.63 42.10 37.36
CA GLY A 43 18.05 43.24 36.63
C GLY A 43 18.85 43.91 35.49
N GLY A 44 18.18 44.15 34.36
CA GLY A 44 18.77 44.94 33.27
C GLY A 44 17.97 44.93 31.96
N SER A 45 16.83 45.59 31.94
CA SER A 45 16.15 45.92 30.67
C SER A 45 16.76 47.19 30.06
N SER A 46 17.17 47.16 28.80
CA SER A 46 17.38 48.38 28.01
C SER A 46 17.10 48.15 26.52
N SER A 47 15.98 48.70 26.06
CA SER A 47 15.70 48.96 24.66
C SER A 47 16.71 49.95 24.06
N GLY A 48 17.21 49.69 22.86
CA GLY A 48 18.05 50.62 22.09
C GLY A 48 17.63 50.63 20.63
N SER A 49 16.96 51.70 20.20
CA SER A 49 16.51 51.92 18.83
C SER A 49 17.37 52.98 18.12
N GLY A 50 17.63 52.76 16.84
CA GLY A 50 18.41 53.65 15.96
C GLY A 50 19.07 52.81 14.85
N GLY A 51 18.82 53.01 13.56
CA GLY A 51 18.11 54.10 12.90
C GLY A 51 19.07 55.10 12.27
N PHE A 52 19.67 54.74 11.12
CA PHE A 52 20.37 55.65 10.23
C PHE A 52 20.12 55.26 8.76
N SER A 53 20.01 56.27 7.90
CA SER A 53 19.52 56.16 6.52
C SER A 53 20.46 56.84 5.52
N GLY A 54 20.48 56.33 4.27
CA GLY A 54 21.15 56.92 3.10
C GLY A 54 22.67 56.78 3.12
N GLY A 55 23.38 56.71 1.99
CA GLY A 55 23.09 56.63 0.55
C GLY A 55 24.42 56.28 -0.14
N GLU A 56 24.66 56.30 -1.45
CA GLU A 56 23.84 56.47 -2.65
C GLU A 56 24.71 55.99 -3.86
N SER A 57 24.09 55.74 -5.02
CA SER A 57 24.63 55.80 -6.40
C SER A 57 26.10 55.39 -6.76
N GLY A 58 26.25 54.56 -7.80
CA GLY A 58 27.55 54.32 -8.46
C GLY A 58 27.52 53.29 -9.60
N ALA A 59 27.17 53.71 -10.82
CA ALA A 59 27.09 52.83 -12.00
C ALA A 59 28.14 53.19 -13.08
N ALA A 60 28.94 52.19 -13.49
CA ALA A 60 29.71 52.06 -14.75
C ALA A 60 30.46 50.71 -14.69
N GLY A 61 30.82 50.00 -15.76
CA GLY A 61 30.70 50.28 -17.19
C GLY A 61 31.91 49.67 -17.95
N SER A 62 31.70 49.29 -19.22
CA SER A 62 32.72 48.84 -20.20
C SER A 62 33.50 47.52 -20.00
N THR A 63 33.02 46.49 -20.70
CA THR A 63 33.73 45.75 -21.78
C THR A 63 35.24 45.97 -22.01
N SER A 64 35.98 44.87 -22.20
CA SER A 64 36.90 44.72 -23.36
C SER A 64 37.16 43.24 -23.68
N SER A 65 37.58 42.97 -24.93
CA SER A 65 37.57 41.65 -25.56
C SER A 65 38.94 41.18 -26.05
N GLY A 66 39.06 39.85 -26.25
CA GLY A 66 39.88 39.27 -27.32
C GLY A 66 41.24 38.67 -26.93
N GLY A 67 41.61 37.57 -27.60
CA GLY A 67 42.97 37.00 -27.50
C GLY A 67 43.11 35.50 -27.77
N SER A 68 42.57 34.98 -28.88
CA SER A 68 42.68 33.54 -29.22
C SER A 68 43.95 33.22 -30.04
N ALA A 69 44.84 32.37 -29.53
CA ALA A 69 45.73 31.46 -30.28
C ALA A 69 46.38 30.50 -29.26
N GLY A 70 46.41 29.18 -29.41
CA GLY A 70 46.10 28.34 -30.57
C GLY A 70 47.37 27.72 -31.15
N LEU A 71 47.73 26.52 -30.70
CA LEU A 71 48.69 25.62 -31.38
C LEU A 71 48.36 24.16 -31.00
N ALA A 72 48.58 23.25 -31.94
CA ALA A 72 48.00 21.90 -31.94
C ALA A 72 48.97 20.80 -31.50
N GLY A 73 48.41 19.64 -31.14
CA GLY A 73 49.14 18.38 -30.93
C GLY A 73 48.14 17.27 -30.60
N ALA A 74 47.97 16.30 -31.50
CA ALA A 74 46.84 15.38 -31.47
C ALA A 74 47.22 13.91 -31.24
N ALA A 75 46.22 13.15 -30.78
CA ALA A 75 45.99 11.72 -31.01
C ALA A 75 46.86 10.66 -30.28
N GLY A 76 46.22 9.49 -30.08
CA GLY A 76 46.82 8.25 -29.57
C GLY A 76 46.24 7.85 -28.21
N GLY A 77 45.61 6.67 -28.10
CA GLY A 77 44.99 6.20 -26.86
C GLY A 77 45.04 4.69 -26.68
N SER A 78 44.15 4.21 -25.79
CA SER A 78 43.74 2.81 -25.55
C SER A 78 44.58 1.89 -24.64
N SER A 79 43.80 0.95 -24.06
CA SER A 79 44.12 -0.38 -23.52
C SER A 79 44.62 -0.55 -22.07
N ASP A 80 43.66 -0.93 -21.23
CA ASP A 80 43.60 -2.18 -20.45
C ASP A 80 44.51 -2.44 -19.24
N GLY A 81 43.90 -3.07 -18.24
CA GLY A 81 44.57 -3.73 -17.11
C GLY A 81 44.24 -5.24 -17.08
N GLY A 82 44.41 -5.86 -15.91
CA GLY A 82 43.79 -7.16 -15.61
C GLY A 82 44.62 -8.42 -15.90
N ALA A 83 45.24 -8.95 -14.84
CA ALA A 83 45.56 -10.36 -14.63
C ALA A 83 45.22 -10.68 -13.15
N PRO A 84 45.16 -11.94 -12.67
CA PRO A 84 45.39 -13.26 -13.31
C PRO A 84 44.12 -14.17 -13.23
N GLY A 85 44.08 -15.48 -13.52
CA GLY A 85 45.02 -16.46 -14.11
C GLY A 85 44.55 -17.92 -13.91
N SER A 86 45.23 -18.89 -14.53
CA SER A 86 45.13 -20.39 -14.36
C SER A 86 43.75 -21.06 -14.59
N GLY A 87 43.63 -22.24 -15.25
CA GLY A 87 44.59 -23.15 -15.89
C GLY A 87 43.87 -24.24 -16.71
N GLY A 88 44.60 -25.08 -17.47
CA GLY A 88 44.04 -26.10 -18.39
C GLY A 88 43.46 -27.35 -17.69
N LEU A 89 43.16 -28.48 -18.35
CA LEU A 89 43.48 -29.01 -19.69
C LEU A 89 42.39 -30.04 -20.12
N GLY A 90 42.27 -30.39 -21.41
CA GLY A 90 41.58 -31.64 -21.82
C GLY A 90 41.02 -31.68 -23.25
N ASN A 91 41.67 -32.42 -24.15
CA ASN A 91 41.22 -32.65 -25.54
C ASN A 91 40.11 -33.72 -25.64
N GLY A 92 39.28 -33.64 -26.70
CA GLY A 92 38.47 -34.77 -27.18
C GLY A 92 37.61 -34.42 -28.39
N ALA A 93 37.94 -34.94 -29.58
CA ALA A 93 37.29 -34.56 -30.85
C ALA A 93 36.69 -35.74 -31.62
N SER A 94 35.48 -35.53 -32.16
CA SER A 94 34.84 -36.23 -33.30
C SER A 94 33.46 -35.55 -33.50
N GLY A 95 33.07 -34.91 -34.61
CA GLY A 95 33.06 -35.35 -36.00
C GLY A 95 31.59 -35.61 -36.41
N GLY A 96 31.06 -35.21 -37.57
CA GLY A 96 31.57 -34.40 -38.68
C GLY A 96 30.55 -34.32 -39.84
N SER A 97 30.90 -33.57 -40.89
CA SER A 97 30.34 -33.62 -42.26
C SER A 97 28.94 -33.02 -42.56
N THR A 98 28.67 -32.85 -43.86
CA THR A 98 27.87 -31.77 -44.46
C THR A 98 26.97 -32.19 -45.64
N ALA A 99 25.94 -31.36 -45.90
CA ALA A 99 25.34 -31.03 -47.21
C ALA A 99 24.23 -31.91 -47.87
N GLY A 100 23.36 -31.22 -48.64
CA GLY A 100 22.27 -31.73 -49.50
C GLY A 100 20.86 -31.61 -48.88
N GLY A 101 19.78 -31.24 -49.58
CA GLY A 101 19.59 -30.72 -50.95
C GLY A 101 18.19 -31.02 -51.54
N GLY A 102 17.48 -30.01 -52.09
CA GLY A 102 16.48 -30.13 -53.18
C GLY A 102 15.17 -30.95 -53.05
N SER A 103 14.04 -30.23 -52.91
CA SER A 103 12.69 -30.41 -53.52
C SER A 103 12.21 -31.73 -54.21
N THR A 104 10.95 -32.17 -53.97
CA THR A 104 9.81 -32.18 -54.97
C THR A 104 8.47 -32.89 -54.54
N SER A 105 7.36 -32.12 -54.59
CA SER A 105 5.97 -32.40 -55.07
C SER A 105 5.18 -33.76 -54.96
N SER A 106 3.94 -33.70 -54.43
CA SER A 106 2.60 -33.84 -55.14
C SER A 106 1.51 -34.84 -54.63
N GLY A 107 0.23 -34.35 -54.62
CA GLY A 107 -1.06 -35.10 -54.74
C GLY A 107 -1.81 -35.49 -53.43
N GLY A 108 -3.15 -35.34 -53.27
CA GLY A 108 -4.19 -34.65 -54.05
C GLY A 108 -5.66 -35.04 -53.68
N ALA A 109 -6.65 -34.16 -54.00
CA ALA A 109 -8.14 -34.31 -53.92
C ALA A 109 -8.83 -34.29 -52.52
N SER A 110 -10.04 -33.70 -52.28
CA SER A 110 -11.01 -32.87 -53.04
C SER A 110 -12.18 -32.44 -52.09
N SER A 111 -13.09 -31.46 -52.33
CA SER A 111 -13.20 -30.31 -53.26
C SER A 111 -14.48 -29.45 -53.01
N GLY A 112 -14.41 -28.10 -53.09
CA GLY A 112 -15.59 -27.18 -53.16
C GLY A 112 -16.11 -26.62 -51.82
N GLY A 113 -16.94 -25.56 -51.74
CA GLY A 113 -17.35 -24.54 -52.74
C GLY A 113 -18.81 -24.03 -52.59
N SER A 114 -19.26 -22.83 -52.99
CA SER A 114 -18.57 -21.59 -53.45
C SER A 114 -19.53 -20.36 -53.58
N THR A 115 -19.25 -19.22 -52.90
CA THR A 115 -19.55 -17.81 -53.35
C THR A 115 -21.05 -17.36 -53.51
N SER A 116 -21.51 -16.09 -53.58
CA SER A 116 -20.91 -14.72 -53.74
C SER A 116 -21.80 -13.57 -53.18
N SER A 117 -21.16 -12.45 -52.82
CA SER A 117 -21.54 -11.01 -52.91
C SER A 117 -22.95 -10.51 -53.37
N GLY A 118 -23.39 -9.38 -52.77
CA GLY A 118 -24.30 -8.39 -53.40
C GLY A 118 -24.87 -7.36 -52.41
N GLY A 119 -24.98 -6.07 -52.76
CA GLY A 119 -25.47 -5.03 -51.85
C GLY A 119 -26.22 -3.86 -52.50
N ALA A 120 -26.82 -3.03 -51.64
CA ALA A 120 -27.41 -1.69 -51.87
C ALA A 120 -28.54 -1.50 -52.90
N SER A 121 -29.70 -0.98 -52.45
CA SER A 121 -30.24 0.33 -52.89
C SER A 121 -31.57 0.72 -52.20
N SER A 122 -31.98 1.98 -52.40
CA SER A 122 -32.90 2.79 -51.58
C SER A 122 -34.26 3.13 -52.21
N GLY A 123 -35.22 3.60 -51.38
CA GLY A 123 -36.42 4.36 -51.77
C GLY A 123 -37.73 3.55 -51.75
N GLY A 124 -38.91 4.12 -51.49
CA GLY A 124 -39.26 5.50 -51.10
C GLY A 124 -40.72 5.85 -51.48
N ALA A 125 -41.41 6.64 -50.63
CA ALA A 125 -42.77 7.22 -50.84
C ALA A 125 -43.96 6.21 -50.92
N SER A 126 -45.24 6.57 -50.76
CA SER A 126 -45.96 7.60 -49.97
C SER A 126 -47.47 7.39 -50.19
N SER A 127 -48.35 7.60 -49.19
CA SER A 127 -49.64 8.34 -49.34
C SER A 127 -50.64 8.18 -48.17
N GLY A 128 -51.24 9.31 -47.74
CA GLY A 128 -52.70 9.46 -47.79
C GLY A 128 -53.55 9.24 -46.52
N GLY A 129 -54.18 10.32 -46.05
CA GLY A 129 -55.62 10.29 -45.71
C GLY A 129 -56.02 10.42 -44.22
N SER A 130 -56.39 11.63 -43.80
CA SER A 130 -56.94 11.92 -42.47
C SER A 130 -58.45 11.62 -42.36
N THR A 131 -58.93 11.25 -41.16
CA THR A 131 -60.17 11.81 -40.56
C THR A 131 -60.29 11.43 -39.08
N SER A 132 -60.82 12.35 -38.27
CA SER A 132 -60.90 12.22 -36.81
C SER A 132 -62.27 11.73 -36.33
N SER A 133 -62.33 10.91 -35.27
CA SER A 133 -63.05 11.26 -34.01
C SER A 133 -63.19 10.09 -33.01
N GLY A 134 -62.86 10.36 -31.73
CA GLY A 134 -63.52 9.81 -30.55
C GLY A 134 -63.14 8.41 -30.04
N GLY A 135 -62.80 8.33 -28.73
CA GLY A 135 -62.82 7.07 -27.96
C GLY A 135 -61.50 6.76 -27.24
N ALA A 136 -61.52 6.72 -25.90
CA ALA A 136 -60.33 6.49 -25.08
C ALA A 136 -60.07 5.00 -24.80
N SER A 137 -58.79 4.61 -24.71
CA SER A 137 -58.29 3.64 -23.72
C SER A 137 -56.77 3.73 -23.57
N SER A 138 -56.29 3.39 -22.38
CA SER A 138 -54.91 3.50 -21.91
C SER A 138 -54.13 2.17 -22.01
N GLY A 139 -52.81 2.27 -22.02
CA GLY A 139 -51.88 1.17 -21.75
C GLY A 139 -51.34 0.46 -23.00
N GLY A 140 -50.04 0.15 -23.08
CA GLY A 140 -48.95 0.53 -22.18
C GLY A 140 -47.62 0.01 -22.71
N SER A 141 -46.55 0.80 -22.57
CA SER A 141 -45.19 0.32 -22.85
C SER A 141 -44.82 -0.72 -21.80
N GLY A 142 -44.64 -1.97 -22.23
CA GLY A 142 -44.16 -3.05 -21.37
C GLY A 142 -42.71 -2.84 -20.97
N GLY A 143 -42.48 -2.00 -19.97
CA GLY A 143 -41.18 -1.91 -19.30
C GLY A 143 -40.90 -3.23 -18.59
N ALA A 144 -39.74 -3.83 -18.86
CA ALA A 144 -39.27 -4.97 -18.09
C ALA A 144 -39.22 -4.58 -16.60
N ALA A 145 -39.68 -5.48 -15.72
CA ALA A 145 -39.62 -5.25 -14.29
C ALA A 145 -38.16 -4.98 -13.86
N PRO A 146 -37.91 -4.06 -12.90
CA PRO A 146 -36.56 -3.74 -12.47
C PRO A 146 -35.90 -4.98 -11.86
N LYS A 147 -34.73 -5.34 -12.37
CA LYS A 147 -33.95 -6.47 -11.88
C LYS A 147 -33.49 -6.22 -10.44
N SER A 148 -33.49 -7.29 -9.65
CA SER A 148 -33.06 -7.30 -8.26
C SER A 148 -31.54 -7.30 -8.12
N ASP A 149 -31.05 -6.98 -6.92
CA ASP A 149 -29.65 -7.23 -6.60
C ASP A 149 -29.38 -8.74 -6.52
N CYS A 150 -28.27 -9.17 -7.12
CA CYS A 150 -27.95 -10.59 -7.30
C CYS A 150 -27.82 -11.36 -5.98
N CYS A 151 -27.52 -10.65 -4.88
CA CYS A 151 -27.22 -11.24 -3.58
C CYS A 151 -28.39 -11.21 -2.59
N THR A 152 -29.53 -10.65 -2.99
CA THR A 152 -30.73 -10.58 -2.15
C THR A 152 -31.84 -11.50 -2.66
N GLY A 153 -32.06 -11.51 -3.98
CA GLY A 153 -33.21 -12.20 -4.57
C GLY A 153 -34.52 -11.46 -4.31
N THR A 154 -35.32 -11.20 -5.35
CA THR A 154 -36.69 -10.71 -5.17
C THR A 154 -37.60 -11.28 -6.26
N PRO A 155 -38.78 -11.81 -5.92
CA PRO A 155 -39.65 -12.60 -6.82
C PRO A 155 -40.46 -11.72 -7.81
N PHE A 156 -39.80 -10.75 -8.45
CA PHE A 156 -40.46 -9.73 -9.26
C PHE A 156 -39.82 -9.51 -10.64
N ALA A 157 -38.65 -10.07 -10.92
CA ALA A 157 -37.99 -10.01 -12.22
C ALA A 157 -37.03 -11.20 -12.44
N ALA A 158 -36.92 -11.68 -13.68
CA ALA A 158 -35.91 -12.65 -14.08
C ALA A 158 -34.54 -11.96 -14.31
N GLY A 159 -33.48 -12.58 -13.81
CA GLY A 159 -32.14 -12.02 -13.80
C GLY A 159 -31.93 -10.89 -12.78
N CYS A 160 -30.66 -10.61 -12.47
CA CYS A 160 -30.24 -9.59 -11.52
C CYS A 160 -29.44 -8.43 -12.17
N THR A 161 -29.06 -7.44 -11.37
CA THR A 161 -28.36 -6.22 -11.80
C THR A 161 -26.95 -6.44 -12.37
N ASN A 162 -26.20 -7.43 -11.88
CA ASN A 162 -24.87 -7.77 -12.38
C ASN A 162 -24.97 -8.83 -13.49
N THR A 163 -24.74 -8.41 -14.74
CA THR A 163 -24.87 -9.28 -15.92
C THR A 163 -23.85 -10.42 -15.99
N THR A 164 -22.68 -10.30 -15.36
CA THR A 164 -21.68 -11.37 -15.29
C THR A 164 -22.10 -12.46 -14.31
N VAL A 165 -22.53 -12.07 -13.10
CA VAL A 165 -23.10 -12.99 -12.11
C VAL A 165 -24.32 -13.68 -12.70
N GLN A 166 -25.22 -12.87 -13.28
CA GLN A 166 -26.42 -13.38 -13.93
C GLN A 166 -26.08 -14.43 -14.99
N ALA A 167 -25.21 -14.12 -15.95
CA ALA A 167 -24.87 -15.04 -17.04
C ALA A 167 -24.26 -16.37 -16.55
N CYS A 168 -23.50 -16.34 -15.45
CA CYS A 168 -22.93 -17.55 -14.86
C CYS A 168 -24.00 -18.41 -14.17
N VAL A 169 -24.89 -17.81 -13.37
CA VAL A 169 -26.01 -18.54 -12.73
C VAL A 169 -26.99 -19.05 -13.80
N CYS A 170 -27.35 -18.23 -14.80
CA CYS A 170 -28.19 -18.63 -15.95
C CYS A 170 -27.68 -19.88 -16.68
N ALA A 171 -26.36 -20.11 -16.68
CA ALA A 171 -25.74 -21.22 -17.39
C ALA A 171 -25.89 -22.56 -16.65
N GLN A 172 -26.24 -22.53 -15.36
CA GLN A 172 -26.51 -23.72 -14.54
C GLN A 172 -28.00 -23.84 -14.24
N ASP A 173 -28.65 -22.75 -13.82
CA ASP A 173 -30.10 -22.69 -13.65
C ASP A 173 -30.77 -21.69 -14.62
N PRO A 174 -31.43 -22.19 -15.69
CA PRO A 174 -32.25 -21.37 -16.57
C PRO A 174 -33.45 -20.70 -15.87
N TYR A 175 -33.96 -21.24 -14.76
CA TYR A 175 -35.11 -20.69 -14.02
C TYR A 175 -34.84 -19.24 -13.59
N CYS A 176 -33.65 -19.00 -13.02
CA CYS A 176 -33.18 -17.69 -12.58
C CYS A 176 -33.23 -16.59 -13.65
N CYS A 177 -33.21 -16.98 -14.93
CA CYS A 177 -33.14 -16.07 -16.06
C CYS A 177 -34.33 -16.15 -17.03
N GLN A 178 -35.27 -17.06 -16.79
CA GLN A 178 -36.49 -17.24 -17.58
C GLN A 178 -37.77 -17.02 -16.76
N VAL A 179 -37.72 -17.23 -15.45
CA VAL A 179 -38.88 -17.14 -14.54
C VAL A 179 -38.71 -15.99 -13.56
N GLU A 180 -37.83 -16.12 -12.56
CA GLU A 180 -37.57 -15.09 -11.55
C GLU A 180 -36.20 -15.26 -10.88
N TRP A 181 -35.61 -14.16 -10.42
CA TRP A 181 -34.38 -14.17 -9.62
C TRP A 181 -34.72 -14.06 -8.12
N ASP A 182 -34.98 -15.21 -7.51
CA ASP A 182 -35.39 -15.36 -6.12
C ASP A 182 -34.20 -15.52 -5.16
N ALA A 183 -34.47 -15.92 -3.91
CA ALA A 183 -33.45 -16.20 -2.91
C ALA A 183 -32.61 -17.45 -3.25
N THR A 184 -33.17 -18.43 -3.98
CA THR A 184 -32.45 -19.59 -4.49
C THR A 184 -31.36 -19.16 -5.48
N CYS A 185 -31.73 -18.34 -6.48
CA CYS A 185 -30.79 -17.75 -7.43
C CYS A 185 -29.71 -16.87 -6.79
N ALA A 186 -30.06 -16.18 -5.69
CA ALA A 186 -29.08 -15.44 -4.88
C ALA A 186 -28.11 -16.37 -4.14
N GLY A 187 -28.57 -17.51 -3.62
CA GLY A 187 -27.71 -18.55 -3.04
C GLY A 187 -26.77 -19.18 -4.07
N GLU A 188 -27.28 -19.48 -5.27
CA GLU A 188 -26.49 -20.02 -6.38
C GLU A 188 -25.33 -19.12 -6.81
N THR A 189 -25.46 -17.79 -6.67
CA THR A 189 -24.36 -16.85 -6.92
C THR A 189 -23.09 -17.22 -6.14
N LEU A 190 -23.24 -17.70 -4.91
CA LEU A 190 -22.15 -18.12 -4.02
C LEU A 190 -21.77 -19.59 -4.28
N LEU A 191 -22.75 -20.50 -4.33
CA LEU A 191 -22.51 -21.95 -4.50
C LEU A 191 -21.79 -22.28 -5.82
N LEU A 192 -22.20 -21.62 -6.90
CA LEU A 192 -21.60 -21.79 -8.24
C LEU A 192 -20.34 -20.95 -8.44
N LYS A 193 -19.94 -20.14 -7.44
CA LYS A 193 -18.83 -19.16 -7.50
C LYS A 193 -18.98 -18.16 -8.66
N CYS A 194 -20.23 -17.84 -9.02
CA CYS A 194 -20.58 -16.91 -10.08
C CYS A 194 -20.37 -15.44 -9.69
N GLY A 195 -20.32 -15.15 -8.39
CA GLY A 195 -20.01 -13.83 -7.86
C GLY A 195 -19.56 -13.88 -6.40
N THR A 196 -19.37 -12.72 -5.80
CA THR A 196 -19.25 -12.57 -4.35
C THR A 196 -20.33 -11.63 -3.85
N CYS A 197 -20.89 -11.94 -2.69
CA CYS A 197 -21.91 -11.12 -2.05
C CYS A 197 -21.36 -10.40 -0.81
N PRO A 198 -21.87 -9.20 -0.47
CA PRO A 198 -21.52 -8.54 0.78
C PRO A 198 -21.94 -9.42 1.96
N THR A 199 -20.99 -9.86 2.79
CA THR A 199 -21.35 -10.56 4.03
C THR A 199 -21.80 -9.58 5.11
N PRO A 200 -22.84 -9.88 5.89
CA PRO A 200 -23.16 -9.12 7.09
C PRO A 200 -21.97 -9.03 8.05
N ALA A 201 -21.76 -7.84 8.61
CA ALA A 201 -20.56 -7.51 9.38
C ALA A 201 -20.38 -8.37 10.65
N ASP A 202 -21.48 -8.92 11.19
CA ASP A 202 -21.43 -9.80 12.34
C ASP A 202 -20.81 -11.16 12.02
N CYS A 203 -21.03 -11.71 10.81
CA CYS A 203 -20.40 -12.94 10.34
C CYS A 203 -18.87 -12.85 10.36
N CYS A 204 -18.30 -11.67 10.11
CA CYS A 204 -16.86 -11.44 10.15
C CYS A 204 -16.29 -11.24 11.57
N ALA A 205 -17.13 -11.00 12.57
CA ALA A 205 -16.70 -10.83 13.96
C ALA A 205 -16.34 -12.16 14.66
N GLY A 206 -16.60 -13.32 14.03
CA GLY A 206 -16.18 -14.63 14.54
C GLY A 206 -16.91 -15.11 15.80
N THR A 207 -18.05 -14.50 16.16
CA THR A 207 -18.83 -14.85 17.37
C THR A 207 -20.29 -15.21 17.07
N LYS A 208 -20.79 -14.87 15.89
CA LYS A 208 -22.14 -15.15 15.38
C LYS A 208 -22.16 -14.88 13.87
N CYS A 209 -23.18 -15.36 13.16
CA CYS A 209 -23.49 -14.92 11.80
C CYS A 209 -25.00 -15.01 11.60
N ASN A 210 -25.63 -13.88 11.28
CA ASN A 210 -27.08 -13.78 11.04
C ASN A 210 -27.45 -13.98 9.56
N SER A 211 -26.53 -14.47 8.73
CA SER A 211 -26.77 -14.74 7.31
C SER A 211 -26.79 -16.24 7.07
N ASP A 212 -27.98 -16.82 6.93
CA ASP A 212 -28.15 -18.25 6.72
C ASP A 212 -27.38 -18.72 5.46
N ALA A 213 -27.38 -17.94 4.37
CA ALA A 213 -26.59 -18.23 3.16
C ALA A 213 -25.07 -18.28 3.38
N VAL A 214 -24.53 -17.48 4.32
CA VAL A 214 -23.10 -17.53 4.68
C VAL A 214 -22.81 -18.70 5.63
N VAL A 215 -23.76 -19.01 6.52
CA VAL A 215 -23.68 -20.17 7.42
C VAL A 215 -23.72 -21.47 6.64
N GLU A 216 -24.61 -21.60 5.65
CA GLU A 216 -24.71 -22.76 4.76
C GLU A 216 -23.45 -22.92 3.91
N CYS A 217 -23.05 -21.88 3.16
CA CYS A 217 -21.88 -21.97 2.27
C CYS A 217 -20.57 -22.32 3.02
N VAL A 218 -20.35 -21.78 4.22
CA VAL A 218 -19.17 -22.16 5.03
C VAL A 218 -19.38 -23.52 5.71
N GLY A 219 -20.61 -23.82 6.16
CA GLY A 219 -21.00 -25.07 6.82
C GLY A 219 -20.89 -26.31 5.92
N ASP A 220 -21.18 -26.17 4.63
CA ASP A 220 -21.05 -27.24 3.63
C ASP A 220 -19.59 -27.71 3.51
N THR A 221 -18.62 -26.82 3.74
CA THR A 221 -17.18 -27.14 3.73
C THR A 221 -16.65 -27.51 5.13
N ASP A 222 -17.21 -26.92 6.18
CA ASP A 222 -16.88 -27.24 7.56
C ASP A 222 -18.14 -27.28 8.44
N SER A 223 -18.66 -28.48 8.63
CA SER A 223 -19.88 -28.73 9.42
C SER A 223 -19.83 -28.22 10.87
N ALA A 224 -18.65 -27.93 11.43
CA ALA A 224 -18.54 -27.29 12.75
C ALA A 224 -19.05 -25.83 12.77
N CYS A 225 -19.23 -25.22 11.60
CA CYS A 225 -19.77 -23.87 11.44
C CYS A 225 -21.31 -23.82 11.46
N TYR A 226 -22.01 -24.97 11.36
CA TYR A 226 -23.44 -25.03 11.64
C TYR A 226 -23.71 -24.88 13.14
N GLY A 227 -24.60 -23.95 13.51
CA GLY A 227 -25.04 -23.75 14.89
C GLY A 227 -24.01 -23.11 15.85
N THR A 228 -22.71 -23.24 15.57
CA THR A 228 -21.61 -22.64 16.37
C THR A 228 -20.66 -21.82 15.49
N TRP A 229 -21.04 -20.56 15.24
CA TRP A 229 -20.18 -19.65 14.50
C TRP A 229 -18.95 -19.21 15.31
N SER A 230 -17.77 -19.28 14.70
CA SER A 230 -16.48 -19.03 15.35
C SER A 230 -15.55 -18.19 14.48
N ALA A 231 -14.44 -17.69 15.05
CA ALA A 231 -13.42 -16.95 14.30
C ALA A 231 -12.81 -17.79 13.15
N SER A 232 -12.70 -19.11 13.35
CA SER A 232 -12.32 -20.08 12.31
C SER A 232 -13.34 -20.16 11.17
N CYS A 233 -14.65 -20.01 11.44
CA CYS A 233 -15.68 -19.93 10.40
C CYS A 233 -15.60 -18.60 9.64
N ALA A 234 -15.43 -17.49 10.36
CA ALA A 234 -15.26 -16.16 9.77
C ALA A 234 -14.04 -16.10 8.84
N SER A 235 -12.90 -16.73 9.20
CA SER A 235 -11.71 -16.76 8.35
C SER A 235 -11.90 -17.54 7.03
N LYS A 236 -12.89 -18.44 6.96
CA LYS A 236 -13.14 -19.27 5.77
C LYS A 236 -13.94 -18.56 4.70
N ILE A 237 -14.79 -17.59 5.07
CA ILE A 237 -15.70 -16.85 4.17
C ILE A 237 -15.03 -16.48 2.84
N SER A 238 -13.97 -15.67 2.90
CA SER A 238 -13.29 -15.15 1.70
C SER A 238 -12.54 -16.22 0.91
N SER A 239 -12.08 -17.30 1.56
CA SER A 239 -11.36 -18.41 0.91
C SER A 239 -12.28 -19.39 0.16
N LEU A 240 -13.53 -19.53 0.63
CA LEU A 240 -14.53 -20.41 0.02
C LEU A 240 -15.36 -19.69 -1.05
N GLY A 241 -15.35 -18.35 -1.04
CA GLY A 241 -16.18 -17.52 -1.91
C GLY A 241 -17.57 -17.24 -1.33
N CYS A 242 -17.80 -17.53 -0.05
CA CYS A 242 -19.07 -17.34 0.67
C CYS A 242 -19.37 -15.87 1.01
N GLY A 243 -19.01 -14.97 0.08
CA GLY A 243 -18.89 -13.53 0.28
C GLY A 243 -17.50 -13.09 0.73
N THR A 244 -17.37 -11.81 1.07
CA THR A 244 -16.09 -11.19 1.45
C THR A 244 -16.12 -10.67 2.88
N CYS A 245 -15.43 -11.36 3.78
CA CYS A 245 -14.94 -10.72 5.00
C CYS A 245 -13.70 -9.90 4.64
N GLY A 246 -13.96 -8.73 4.08
CA GLY A 246 -12.99 -7.65 4.19
C GLY A 246 -12.84 -7.33 5.67
N SER A 247 -11.61 -7.38 6.19
CA SER A 247 -11.23 -6.38 7.18
C SER A 247 -11.55 -5.04 6.53
N THR A 248 -12.63 -4.38 6.99
CA THR A 248 -13.07 -3.09 6.43
C THR A 248 -11.83 -2.22 6.33
N PRO A 249 -11.38 -1.84 5.12
CA PRO A 249 -10.28 -0.89 5.01
C PRO A 249 -10.71 0.31 5.86
N PRO A 250 -9.89 0.78 6.81
CA PRO A 250 -10.27 1.95 7.59
C PRO A 250 -10.68 3.06 6.60
N PRO A 251 -11.66 3.92 6.92
CA PRO A 251 -12.41 4.70 5.92
C PRO A 251 -11.57 5.65 5.04
N THR A 252 -10.27 5.75 5.29
CA THR A 252 -9.25 6.06 4.29
C THR A 252 -8.04 5.18 4.59
N ALA A 253 -7.38 4.61 3.56
CA ALA A 253 -6.14 3.87 3.77
C ALA A 253 -5.08 4.80 4.37
N VAL A 254 -4.66 4.51 5.61
CA VAL A 254 -3.66 5.32 6.31
C VAL A 254 -2.30 4.72 6.01
N VAL A 255 -1.41 5.49 5.39
CA VAL A 255 -0.03 5.10 5.06
C VAL A 255 0.91 6.26 5.45
N TRP A 256 2.04 5.95 6.06
CA TRP A 256 3.06 6.93 6.50
C TRP A 256 4.47 6.33 6.42
N ILE A 257 5.48 7.19 6.40
CA ILE A 257 6.90 6.82 6.51
C ILE A 257 7.19 6.40 7.95
N ASN A 258 7.69 5.18 8.13
CA ASN A 258 7.79 4.49 9.41
C ASN A 258 9.22 4.29 9.91
N GLU A 259 10.15 4.08 9.00
CA GLU A 259 11.57 3.87 9.24
C GLU A 259 12.34 4.45 8.04
N LEU A 260 13.53 4.98 8.29
CA LEU A 260 14.41 5.60 7.29
C LEU A 260 15.86 5.25 7.65
N HIS A 261 16.62 4.77 6.67
CA HIS A 261 18.06 4.60 6.74
C HIS A 261 18.69 5.25 5.51
N TYR A 262 19.64 6.16 5.73
CA TYR A 262 20.20 7.09 4.74
C TYR A 262 21.71 7.37 4.88
N ASP A 263 22.35 7.05 6.02
CA ASP A 263 23.79 7.30 6.25
C ASP A 263 24.39 6.20 7.18
N ASP A 264 25.47 5.56 6.76
CA ASP A 264 26.23 4.60 7.59
C ASP A 264 27.73 4.93 7.69
N ALA A 265 28.45 4.18 8.53
CA ALA A 265 29.87 4.43 8.80
C ALA A 265 30.83 4.06 7.64
N SER A 266 30.35 3.64 6.46
CA SER A 266 31.22 3.11 5.39
C SER A 266 30.76 3.25 3.93
N THR A 267 29.59 2.74 3.57
CA THR A 267 29.20 2.46 2.17
C THR A 267 27.71 2.63 1.89
N ASP A 268 26.95 3.17 2.85
CA ASP A 268 25.50 3.36 2.80
C ASP A 268 24.80 2.05 2.39
N ALA A 269 25.14 0.98 3.12
CA ALA A 269 24.78 -0.39 2.83
C ALA A 269 23.43 -0.77 3.45
N GLY A 270 22.38 -0.71 2.63
CA GLY A 270 21.03 -1.11 3.03
C GLY A 270 20.05 0.05 3.16
N GLU A 271 20.42 1.22 2.66
CA GLU A 271 19.55 2.40 2.53
C GLU A 271 18.12 2.08 2.05
N GLY A 272 17.18 2.81 2.61
CA GLY A 272 15.79 2.70 2.20
C GLY A 272 14.82 3.37 3.15
N VAL A 273 13.55 3.22 2.79
CA VAL A 273 12.43 3.79 3.52
C VAL A 273 11.41 2.70 3.74
N GLU A 274 10.96 2.56 4.98
CA GLU A 274 9.77 1.77 5.28
C GLU A 274 8.52 2.65 5.27
N VAL A 275 7.45 2.13 4.68
CA VAL A 275 6.11 2.66 4.91
C VAL A 275 5.31 1.71 5.78
N ALA A 276 4.62 2.24 6.78
CA ALA A 276 3.64 1.51 7.57
C ALA A 276 2.24 2.01 7.24
N GLY A 277 1.25 1.14 7.46
CA GLY A 277 -0.12 1.51 7.19
C GLY A 277 -1.13 0.43 7.46
N SER A 278 -2.37 0.74 7.07
CA SER A 278 -3.52 -0.16 7.16
C SER A 278 -3.29 -1.41 6.30
N ALA A 279 -3.49 -2.60 6.86
CA ALA A 279 -3.34 -3.83 6.12
C ALA A 279 -4.32 -3.90 4.93
N GLY A 280 -3.85 -4.40 3.79
CA GLY A 280 -4.58 -4.40 2.53
C GLY A 280 -4.58 -3.06 1.79
N ALA A 281 -3.90 -2.02 2.28
CA ALA A 281 -3.66 -0.80 1.52
C ALA A 281 -2.81 -1.11 0.28
N ASP A 282 -3.35 -0.82 -0.91
CA ASP A 282 -2.66 -0.93 -2.19
C ASP A 282 -1.73 0.27 -2.42
N LEU A 283 -0.43 -0.03 -2.53
CA LEU A 283 0.65 0.92 -2.76
C LEU A 283 0.93 1.14 -4.26
N THR A 284 0.24 0.44 -5.16
CA THR A 284 0.43 0.59 -6.60
C THR A 284 0.21 2.05 -7.05
N GLY A 285 1.27 2.64 -7.61
CA GLY A 285 1.27 4.02 -8.09
C GLY A 285 1.57 5.08 -7.03
N TRP A 286 1.74 4.71 -5.75
CA TRP A 286 2.35 5.59 -4.76
C TRP A 286 3.84 5.76 -5.09
N THR A 287 4.44 6.87 -4.64
CA THR A 287 5.87 7.12 -4.82
C THR A 287 6.51 7.70 -3.56
N LEU A 288 7.78 7.35 -3.36
CA LEU A 288 8.71 8.10 -2.53
C LEU A 288 9.48 9.04 -3.47
N VAL A 289 9.53 10.33 -3.15
CA VAL A 289 10.29 11.33 -3.90
C VAL A 289 11.32 11.95 -2.97
N PHE A 290 12.59 11.82 -3.33
CA PHE A 290 13.74 12.25 -2.53
C PHE A 290 14.24 13.60 -3.03
N TYR A 291 14.57 14.46 -2.08
CA TYR A 291 14.82 15.89 -2.27
C TYR A 291 16.15 16.30 -1.67
N ASN A 292 16.94 17.02 -2.46
CA ASN A 292 18.10 17.73 -1.97
C ASN A 292 17.64 19.10 -1.47
N GLY A 293 17.85 19.39 -0.18
CA GLY A 293 17.44 20.64 0.44
C GLY A 293 18.58 21.62 0.70
N ALA A 294 19.78 21.36 0.18
CA ALA A 294 20.87 22.34 0.16
C ALA A 294 20.39 23.66 -0.49
N PRO A 295 20.73 24.85 0.06
CA PRO A 295 20.15 26.13 -0.37
C PRO A 295 20.29 26.48 -1.86
N GLY A 296 21.25 25.88 -2.57
CA GLY A 296 21.47 26.07 -4.01
C GLY A 296 20.76 25.07 -4.93
N GLN A 297 20.23 23.96 -4.38
CA GLN A 297 19.55 22.90 -5.15
C GLN A 297 18.04 22.97 -4.96
N LEU A 298 17.55 22.72 -3.74
CA LEU A 298 16.12 22.71 -3.35
C LEU A 298 15.23 21.95 -4.34
N LYS A 299 15.60 20.72 -4.73
CA LYS A 299 14.96 19.96 -5.83
C LYS A 299 14.90 18.46 -5.59
N GLN A 300 13.97 17.78 -6.25
CA GLN A 300 13.97 16.32 -6.29
C GLN A 300 15.14 15.77 -7.13
N TYR A 301 15.80 14.73 -6.64
CA TYR A 301 16.91 14.05 -7.35
C TYR A 301 16.61 12.58 -7.67
N MET A 302 15.72 11.93 -6.91
CA MET A 302 15.37 10.52 -7.08
C MET A 302 13.89 10.30 -6.77
N SER A 303 13.29 9.29 -7.40
CA SER A 303 12.00 8.73 -6.97
C SER A 303 12.00 7.21 -7.00
N LYS A 304 11.16 6.60 -6.17
CA LYS A 304 10.91 5.15 -6.12
C LYS A 304 9.40 4.92 -6.15
N THR A 305 8.93 4.15 -7.13
CA THR A 305 7.52 3.74 -7.21
C THR A 305 7.28 2.57 -6.27
N LEU A 306 6.24 2.68 -5.45
CA LEU A 306 5.79 1.61 -4.56
C LEU A 306 4.82 0.69 -5.31
N SER A 307 4.67 -0.54 -4.81
CA SER A 307 3.77 -1.54 -5.39
C SER A 307 3.39 -2.59 -4.35
N GLY A 308 2.41 -3.43 -4.70
CA GLY A 308 1.90 -4.45 -3.80
C GLY A 308 0.98 -3.86 -2.72
N THR A 309 0.77 -4.64 -1.66
CA THR A 309 -0.19 -4.33 -0.60
C THR A 309 0.44 -4.48 0.77
N ILE A 310 0.13 -3.57 1.70
CA ILE A 310 0.63 -3.66 3.07
C ILE A 310 0.10 -4.95 3.75
N PRO A 311 0.97 -5.83 4.29
CA PRO A 311 0.55 -7.06 4.95
C PRO A 311 -0.14 -6.79 6.30
N ASN A 312 -0.93 -7.75 6.79
CA ASN A 312 -1.41 -7.73 8.17
C ASN A 312 -0.38 -8.43 9.08
N GLN A 313 0.53 -7.66 9.65
CA GLN A 313 1.54 -8.17 10.59
C GLN A 313 1.04 -8.09 12.03
N LYS A 314 0.28 -7.05 12.39
CA LYS A 314 -0.19 -6.79 13.76
C LYS A 314 -1.44 -5.91 13.76
N ASN A 315 -2.51 -6.38 14.39
CA ASN A 315 -3.75 -5.61 14.67
C ASN A 315 -4.43 -4.92 13.46
N GLY A 316 -4.27 -5.45 12.25
CA GLY A 316 -4.83 -4.85 11.02
C GLY A 316 -3.91 -3.81 10.37
N PHE A 317 -2.63 -3.80 10.74
CA PHE A 317 -1.58 -2.94 10.20
C PHE A 317 -0.34 -3.77 9.88
N GLY A 318 0.56 -3.19 9.11
CA GLY A 318 1.89 -3.72 8.84
C GLY A 318 2.74 -2.74 8.05
N THR A 319 3.86 -3.23 7.55
CA THR A 319 4.93 -2.42 6.96
C THR A 319 5.45 -3.00 5.64
N VAL A 320 6.09 -2.14 4.84
CA VAL A 320 6.75 -2.50 3.57
C VAL A 320 8.05 -1.71 3.44
N TRP A 321 9.18 -2.41 3.42
CA TRP A 321 10.49 -1.82 3.13
C TRP A 321 10.68 -1.56 1.64
N THR A 322 11.17 -0.38 1.29
CA THR A 322 11.57 0.00 -0.07
C THR A 322 13.05 0.37 -0.07
N ALA A 323 13.88 -0.54 -0.56
CA ALA A 323 15.31 -0.29 -0.75
C ALA A 323 15.53 0.85 -1.76
N ALA A 324 16.38 1.80 -1.40
CA ALA A 324 16.67 2.96 -2.23
C ALA A 324 18.14 3.34 -2.08
N THR A 325 18.96 2.96 -3.06
CA THR A 325 20.39 3.27 -3.10
C THR A 325 20.66 4.72 -3.51
N ASN A 326 21.69 5.36 -2.94
CA ASN A 326 22.05 6.77 -3.13
C ASN A 326 20.93 7.72 -2.66
N ILE A 327 20.40 7.50 -1.46
CA ILE A 327 19.87 8.59 -0.64
C ILE A 327 21.07 9.52 -0.34
N GLN A 328 20.81 10.80 -0.11
CA GLN A 328 21.86 11.76 0.19
C GLN A 328 21.98 11.91 1.71
N ASN A 329 23.20 11.92 2.21
CA ASN A 329 23.50 11.83 3.65
C ASN A 329 23.18 13.11 4.43
N GLY A 330 22.49 14.09 3.82
CA GLY A 330 22.33 15.43 4.36
C GLY A 330 23.62 16.25 4.25
N GLY A 331 23.85 17.13 5.23
CA GLY A 331 25.01 18.01 5.24
C GLY A 331 26.27 17.35 5.75
N ALA A 332 26.13 16.37 6.65
CA ALA A 332 27.19 15.82 7.49
C ALA A 332 27.90 16.89 8.36
N ASP A 333 28.38 16.50 9.54
CA ASP A 333 29.25 17.30 10.43
C ASP A 333 28.82 18.75 10.71
N GLY A 334 27.51 19.06 10.58
CA GLY A 334 26.92 20.38 10.84
C GLY A 334 26.84 21.34 9.64
N ALA A 335 27.00 20.89 8.40
CA ALA A 335 26.69 21.71 7.23
C ALA A 335 25.16 21.92 7.08
N PRO A 336 24.68 23.10 6.63
CA PRO A 336 23.26 23.41 6.52
C PRO A 336 22.63 22.88 5.22
N GLU A 337 22.75 21.57 4.97
CA GLU A 337 22.19 20.89 3.79
C GLU A 337 21.19 19.81 4.23
N PRO A 338 20.00 20.19 4.75
CA PRO A 338 18.99 19.22 5.13
C PRO A 338 18.43 18.54 3.88
N ASP A 339 18.32 17.22 3.88
CA ASP A 339 17.69 16.47 2.79
C ASP A 339 16.38 15.83 3.25
N GLY A 340 15.60 15.26 2.34
CA GLY A 340 14.26 14.80 2.69
C GLY A 340 13.56 13.88 1.70
N VAL A 341 12.44 13.32 2.15
CA VAL A 341 11.63 12.37 1.39
C VAL A 341 10.14 12.69 1.55
N ALA A 342 9.44 12.76 0.41
CA ALA A 342 8.01 12.91 0.33
C ALA A 342 7.34 11.58 -0.01
N LEU A 343 6.35 11.17 0.79
CA LEU A 343 5.42 10.11 0.44
C LEU A 343 4.25 10.71 -0.33
N VAL A 344 4.04 10.25 -1.55
CA VAL A 344 3.04 10.76 -2.48
C VAL A 344 2.08 9.63 -2.85
N ASP A 345 0.78 9.90 -2.75
CA ASP A 345 -0.25 8.91 -3.10
C ASP A 345 -0.41 8.73 -4.62
N LYS A 346 -1.17 7.70 -5.01
CA LYS A 346 -1.45 7.38 -6.42
C LYS A 346 -2.22 8.45 -7.21
N ALA A 347 -2.74 9.49 -6.55
CA ALA A 347 -3.35 10.66 -7.19
C ALA A 347 -2.35 11.82 -7.36
N GLY A 348 -1.09 11.63 -6.97
CA GLY A 348 -0.04 12.66 -7.02
C GLY A 348 -0.06 13.63 -5.85
N LYS A 349 -0.86 13.37 -4.81
CA LYS A 349 -0.94 14.24 -3.63
C LYS A 349 0.11 13.83 -2.60
N VAL A 350 0.85 14.80 -2.08
CA VAL A 350 1.74 14.60 -0.93
C VAL A 350 0.90 14.21 0.30
N VAL A 351 1.24 13.06 0.89
CA VAL A 351 0.68 12.55 2.15
C VAL A 351 1.56 12.98 3.32
N GLN A 352 2.88 12.95 3.11
CA GLN A 352 3.87 13.33 4.11
C GLN A 352 5.12 13.86 3.41
N PHE A 353 5.79 14.85 4.01
CA PHE A 353 7.09 15.32 3.55
C PHE A 353 7.98 15.54 4.78
N LEU A 354 8.96 14.63 4.95
CA LEU A 354 9.91 14.65 6.04
C LEU A 354 11.27 15.12 5.56
N SER A 355 12.04 15.72 6.45
CA SER A 355 13.45 16.01 6.26
C SER A 355 14.26 15.59 7.48
N TYR A 356 15.55 15.43 7.28
CA TYR A 356 16.56 15.19 8.32
C TYR A 356 17.58 16.33 8.28
N GLU A 357 18.32 16.49 9.38
CA GLU A 357 19.31 17.56 9.58
C GLU A 357 18.76 19.00 9.46
N GLY A 358 17.44 19.17 9.58
CA GLY A 358 16.77 20.47 9.54
C GLY A 358 15.58 20.50 8.60
N LYS A 359 15.20 21.69 8.15
CA LYS A 359 13.97 21.95 7.40
C LYS A 359 14.22 22.86 6.18
N PHE A 360 13.58 22.52 5.07
CA PHE A 360 13.64 23.30 3.82
C PHE A 360 12.29 23.31 3.10
N THR A 361 12.24 24.07 1.99
CA THR A 361 11.09 24.11 1.08
C THR A 361 11.62 23.89 -0.34
N PRO A 362 11.30 22.78 -1.02
CA PRO A 362 11.76 22.53 -2.37
C PRO A 362 11.05 23.45 -3.38
N THR A 363 11.71 23.64 -4.52
CA THR A 363 11.26 24.47 -5.62
C THR A 363 10.57 23.68 -6.74
N ASP A 364 10.70 22.35 -6.76
CA ASP A 364 10.09 21.47 -7.76
C ASP A 364 9.46 20.18 -7.17
N GLY A 365 8.95 19.33 -8.06
CA GLY A 365 8.30 18.07 -7.72
C GLY A 365 6.99 18.21 -6.93
N PRO A 366 6.41 17.08 -6.46
CA PRO A 366 5.12 17.07 -5.76
C PRO A 366 5.08 17.91 -4.47
N ALA A 367 6.21 18.06 -3.77
CA ALA A 367 6.32 18.84 -2.54
C ALA A 367 6.69 20.32 -2.77
N SER A 368 6.81 20.79 -4.01
CA SER A 368 7.17 22.18 -4.34
C SER A 368 6.35 23.21 -3.53
N GLY A 369 7.04 24.19 -2.93
CA GLY A 369 6.42 25.23 -2.11
C GLY A 369 5.89 24.78 -0.75
N THR A 370 5.92 23.47 -0.43
CA THR A 370 5.51 22.92 0.86
C THR A 370 6.74 22.67 1.72
N ALA A 371 6.85 23.37 2.86
CA ALA A 371 8.00 23.24 3.75
C ALA A 371 7.96 21.90 4.52
N SER A 372 9.09 21.19 4.58
CA SER A 372 9.22 19.86 5.20
C SER A 372 8.94 19.85 6.71
N VAL A 373 8.75 18.66 7.28
CA VAL A 373 8.78 18.44 8.74
C VAL A 373 10.08 17.73 9.08
N ASP A 374 10.93 18.41 9.85
CA ASP A 374 12.16 17.83 10.38
C ASP A 374 11.84 16.66 11.34
N ILE A 375 12.54 15.54 11.16
CA ILE A 375 12.46 14.34 11.99
C ILE A 375 13.03 14.61 13.40
N GLY A 376 14.00 15.51 13.54
CA GLY A 376 14.66 15.79 14.83
C GLY A 376 15.51 14.62 15.34
N LYS A 377 15.88 13.71 14.45
CA LYS A 377 16.88 12.63 14.58
C LYS A 377 17.70 12.62 13.30
N SER A 378 18.97 12.25 13.43
CA SER A 378 19.91 12.12 12.32
C SER A 378 20.68 10.82 12.49
N GLU A 379 20.99 10.21 11.36
CA GLU A 379 22.16 9.36 11.22
C GLU A 379 23.37 10.26 10.96
N LEU A 380 24.54 9.74 11.30
CA LEU A 380 25.85 10.35 11.08
C LEU A 380 26.75 9.35 10.32
N SER A 381 27.83 9.83 9.74
CA SER A 381 28.94 9.05 9.13
C SER A 381 29.72 8.14 10.10
N THR A 382 29.17 7.92 11.29
CA THR A 382 29.65 7.00 12.34
C THR A 382 28.53 6.08 12.87
N THR A 383 27.35 6.11 12.23
CA THR A 383 26.22 5.21 12.54
C THR A 383 26.62 3.79 12.19
N PRO A 384 26.56 2.84 13.14
CA PRO A 384 26.89 1.45 12.85
C PRO A 384 25.90 0.84 11.85
N ASP A 385 26.43 0.09 10.88
CA ASP A 385 25.69 -0.61 9.84
C ASP A 385 24.47 -1.37 10.40
N GLY A 386 23.33 -1.29 9.71
CA GLY A 386 22.08 -1.94 10.14
C GLY A 386 21.39 -1.25 11.32
N GLN A 387 21.66 0.03 11.55
CA GLN A 387 20.77 0.91 12.32
C GLN A 387 19.93 1.79 11.39
N SER A 388 18.85 2.34 11.93
CA SER A 388 17.92 3.22 11.23
C SER A 388 17.24 4.22 12.18
N LEU A 389 16.68 5.28 11.62
CA LEU A 389 15.69 6.11 12.29
C LEU A 389 14.33 5.41 12.24
N GLN A 390 13.61 5.34 13.36
CA GLN A 390 12.37 4.57 13.49
C GLN A 390 11.27 5.34 14.24
N LEU A 391 10.02 5.14 13.85
CA LEU A 391 8.87 5.46 14.69
C LEU A 391 8.65 4.42 15.79
N THR A 392 8.38 4.88 17.01
CA THR A 392 7.99 4.03 18.15
C THR A 392 6.77 4.60 18.87
N GLY A 393 6.10 3.80 19.70
CA GLY A 393 4.87 4.16 20.41
C GLY A 393 3.65 3.30 20.04
N THR A 394 2.45 3.76 20.41
CA THR A 394 1.19 3.02 20.19
C THR A 394 0.14 3.89 19.51
N GLY A 395 -0.35 3.49 18.33
CA GLY A 395 -1.44 4.18 17.65
C GLY A 395 -1.68 3.73 16.20
N LYS A 396 -2.46 4.53 15.45
CA LYS A 396 -3.04 4.10 14.15
C LYS A 396 -2.82 5.07 13.00
N LYS A 397 -2.03 6.10 13.22
CA LYS A 397 -1.64 7.15 12.26
C LYS A 397 -0.28 7.71 12.68
N TYR A 398 0.43 8.32 11.72
CA TYR A 398 1.74 8.96 11.94
C TYR A 398 1.86 9.75 13.26
N SER A 399 0.88 10.63 13.55
CA SER A 399 0.93 11.53 14.71
C SER A 399 0.68 10.89 16.08
N ASP A 400 0.47 9.57 16.14
CA ASP A 400 0.45 8.83 17.42
C ASP A 400 1.84 8.29 17.81
N PHE A 401 2.82 8.37 16.91
CA PHE A 401 4.17 7.83 17.10
C PHE A 401 5.20 8.96 17.27
N THR A 402 6.42 8.59 17.67
CA THR A 402 7.54 9.53 17.80
C THR A 402 8.80 8.91 17.23
N TRP A 403 9.60 9.73 16.54
CA TRP A 403 10.89 9.32 15.99
C TRP A 403 11.94 9.08 17.08
N THR A 404 12.59 7.92 16.99
CA THR A 404 13.75 7.51 17.75
C THR A 404 14.84 7.03 16.79
N GLY A 405 16.04 6.78 17.33
CA GLY A 405 17.17 6.28 16.57
C GLY A 405 18.38 7.23 16.53
N PRO A 406 19.49 6.78 15.93
CA PRO A 406 19.64 5.47 15.26
C PRO A 406 19.51 4.27 16.22
N VAL A 407 18.82 3.21 15.77
CA VAL A 407 18.62 1.93 16.49
C VAL A 407 18.56 0.78 15.49
N ALA A 408 18.75 -0.48 15.93
CA ALA A 408 18.78 -1.64 15.04
C ALA A 408 17.57 -1.74 14.09
N ALA A 409 17.84 -1.78 12.78
CA ALA A 409 16.86 -1.68 11.71
C ALA A 409 15.86 -2.85 11.68
N THR A 410 14.64 -2.58 11.21
CA THR A 410 13.51 -3.52 11.17
C THR A 410 12.90 -3.70 9.77
N PRO A 411 13.70 -3.79 8.67
CA PRO A 411 13.20 -3.69 7.32
C PRO A 411 12.10 -4.72 6.97
N GLY A 412 10.88 -4.24 6.79
CA GLY A 412 9.71 -5.04 6.43
C GLY A 412 9.07 -5.74 7.63
N GLN A 413 9.30 -5.25 8.85
CA GLN A 413 8.68 -5.70 10.10
C GLN A 413 8.30 -4.48 10.96
N PRO A 414 7.30 -4.57 11.86
CA PRO A 414 6.98 -3.46 12.75
C PRO A 414 8.15 -3.11 13.68
N ASN A 415 8.45 -1.81 13.79
CA ASN A 415 9.58 -1.28 14.55
C ASN A 415 9.60 -1.70 16.02
N ALA A 416 10.80 -1.67 16.62
CA ALA A 416 10.97 -1.95 18.04
C ALA A 416 10.15 -0.98 18.92
N GLY A 417 9.32 -1.55 19.80
CA GLY A 417 8.42 -0.78 20.67
C GLY A 417 7.18 -0.21 19.99
N GLN A 418 6.93 -0.53 18.71
CA GLN A 418 5.73 -0.10 18.00
C GLN A 418 4.51 -1.02 18.25
N SER A 419 3.33 -0.42 18.44
CA SER A 419 2.06 -1.14 18.43
C SER A 419 0.97 -0.38 17.69
N PHE A 420 0.08 -1.15 17.04
CA PHE A 420 -1.10 -0.66 16.33
C PHE A 420 -2.38 -1.01 17.08
#